data_AF-A0A1E5LI88-F1
#
_entry.id   AF-A0A1E5LI88-F1
#
_cell.length_a   1.000
_cell.length_b   1.000
_cell.length_c   1.000
_cell.angle_alpha   90.00
_cell.angle_beta   90.00
_cell.angle_gamma   90.00
#
_symmetry.space_group_name_H-M   'P 1'
#
loop_
_entity.id
_entity.type
_entity.pdbx_description
1 polymer ?
#
loop_
_entity_poly.entity_id
_entity_poly.type
_entity_poly.pdbx_seq_one_letter_code
_entity_poly.pdbx_strand_id
1 'polypeptide(L)'
;MLLPSYLVSNFALPKVEAGFITGVFIVIATLIRPIGGLLADKFNPYFLLILVFSLLGIASVVVAVASQFIVFVVAIMVISLCSGIGNGVVFKLVPLLAKEQIGTANGIVAATGSFGGFFPPLIIAFIVSMFNSHSLGFAFFTVLALVCLSIIIVNYKRFQTLIVEEGA
;
A
#
# COMPACT_ATOMS: atom_id res chain seq x y z
N MET A 1 3.91 -3.26 12.39
CA MET A 1 3.73 -3.59 13.82
C MET A 1 2.30 -3.40 14.34
N LEU A 2 1.36 -2.84 13.56
CA LEU A 2 -0.02 -2.63 14.00
C LEU A 2 -0.86 -3.92 14.06
N LEU A 3 -0.66 -4.81 13.06
CA LEU A 3 -1.42 -6.06 12.91
C LEU A 3 -1.32 -7.01 14.11
N PRO A 4 -0.11 -7.29 14.65
CA PRO A 4 0.00 -8.18 15.80
C PRO A 4 -0.69 -7.61 17.05
N SER A 5 -0.54 -6.31 17.30
CA SER A 5 -1.13 -5.66 18.47
C SER A 5 -2.66 -5.65 18.39
N TYR A 6 -3.24 -5.41 17.21
CA TYR A 6 -4.70 -5.46 17.03
C TYR A 6 -5.27 -6.87 17.15
N LEU A 7 -4.60 -7.88 16.58
CA LEU A 7 -5.01 -9.29 16.68
C LEU A 7 -4.91 -9.83 18.10
N VAL A 8 -3.88 -9.42 18.85
CA VAL A 8 -3.70 -9.79 20.25
C VAL A 8 -4.72 -9.07 21.15
N SER A 9 -5.00 -7.78 20.91
CA SER A 9 -5.92 -6.99 21.75
C SER A 9 -7.41 -7.22 21.47
N ASN A 10 -7.82 -7.47 20.21
CA ASN A 10 -9.25 -7.65 19.85
C ASN A 10 -9.67 -9.12 19.72
N PHE A 11 -8.75 -10.02 19.34
CA PHE A 11 -9.07 -11.44 19.09
C PHE A 11 -8.40 -12.40 20.09
N ALA A 12 -7.71 -11.87 21.12
CA ALA A 12 -7.01 -12.64 22.16
C ALA A 12 -6.04 -13.72 21.63
N LEU A 13 -5.55 -13.55 20.39
CA LEU A 13 -4.63 -14.50 19.77
C LEU A 13 -3.25 -14.45 20.44
N PRO A 14 -2.56 -15.60 20.58
CA PRO A 14 -1.20 -15.62 21.07
C PRO A 14 -0.28 -14.81 20.14
N LYS A 15 0.61 -13.99 20.74
CA LYS A 15 1.54 -13.09 20.02
C LYS A 15 2.35 -13.79 18.92
N VAL A 16 2.63 -15.08 19.09
CA VAL A 16 3.36 -15.93 18.13
C VAL A 16 2.58 -16.13 16.83
N GLU A 17 1.27 -16.37 16.92
CA GLU A 17 0.39 -16.63 15.77
C GLU A 17 0.11 -15.34 14.99
N ALA A 18 -0.04 -14.22 15.69
CA ALA A 18 -0.15 -12.90 15.08
C ALA A 18 1.15 -12.48 14.37
N GLY A 19 2.30 -12.88 14.90
CA GLY A 19 3.61 -12.76 14.26
C GLY A 19 3.70 -13.59 12.99
N PHE A 20 3.22 -14.84 13.01
CA PHE A 20 3.20 -15.74 11.86
C PHE A 20 2.37 -15.18 10.69
N ILE A 21 1.14 -14.71 10.95
CA ILE A 21 0.28 -14.08 9.94
C ILE A 21 0.96 -12.86 9.29
N THR A 22 1.64 -12.04 10.11
CA THR A 22 2.40 -10.88 9.61
C THR A 22 3.59 -11.31 8.75
N GLY A 23 4.27 -12.40 9.11
CA GLY A 23 5.34 -12.99 8.31
C GLY A 23 4.83 -13.44 6.94
N VAL A 24 3.72 -14.19 6.91
CA VAL A 24 3.08 -14.63 5.66
C VAL A 24 2.67 -13.44 4.80
N PHE A 25 2.11 -12.38 5.40
CA PHE A 25 1.78 -11.13 4.71
C PHE A 25 3.00 -10.54 3.99
N ILE A 26 4.16 -10.47 4.65
CA ILE A 26 5.38 -9.88 4.06
C ILE A 26 5.93 -10.76 2.94
N VAL A 27 5.92 -12.09 3.13
CA VAL A 27 6.39 -13.04 2.13
C VAL A 27 5.55 -12.94 0.85
N ILE A 28 4.22 -12.93 0.98
CA ILE A 28 3.30 -12.79 -0.16
C ILE A 28 3.54 -11.46 -0.88
N ALA A 29 3.57 -10.34 -0.16
CA ALA A 29 3.82 -9.02 -0.75
C ALA A 29 5.15 -8.98 -1.52
N THR A 30 6.18 -9.64 -0.99
CA THR A 30 7.52 -9.67 -1.59
C THR A 30 7.56 -10.54 -2.85
N LEU A 31 6.96 -11.73 -2.81
CA LEU A 31 6.92 -12.65 -3.97
C LEU A 31 6.05 -12.13 -5.12
N ILE A 32 5.07 -11.28 -4.83
CA ILE A 32 4.20 -10.69 -5.84
C ILE A 32 4.80 -9.47 -6.55
N ARG A 33 5.80 -8.80 -5.96
CA ARG A 33 6.44 -7.63 -6.60
C ARG A 33 6.91 -7.88 -8.04
N PRO A 34 7.63 -8.98 -8.36
CA PRO A 34 8.01 -9.30 -9.73
C PRO A 34 6.81 -9.48 -10.66
N ILE A 35 5.74 -10.12 -10.16
CA ILE A 35 4.50 -10.35 -10.91
C ILE A 35 3.81 -9.02 -11.23
N GLY A 36 3.81 -8.07 -10.30
CA GLY A 36 3.30 -6.71 -10.54
C GLY A 36 4.05 -5.99 -11.65
N GLY A 37 5.38 -6.13 -11.69
CA GLY A 37 6.21 -5.58 -12.77
C GLY A 37 5.97 -6.24 -14.13
N LEU A 38 5.67 -7.55 -14.17
CA LEU A 38 5.29 -8.27 -15.39
C LEU A 38 3.88 -7.89 -15.87
N LEU A 39 2.94 -7.64 -14.95
CA LEU A 39 1.61 -7.14 -15.30
C LEU A 39 1.69 -5.75 -15.91
N ALA A 40 2.58 -4.90 -15.40
CA ALA A 40 2.83 -3.57 -15.94
C ALA A 40 3.48 -3.56 -17.33
N ASP A 41 4.07 -4.67 -17.80
CA ASP A 41 4.48 -4.81 -19.21
C ASP A 41 3.29 -5.03 -20.15
N LYS A 42 2.27 -5.76 -19.69
CA LYS A 42 1.17 -6.22 -20.54
C LYS A 42 -0.04 -5.29 -20.53
N PHE A 43 -0.21 -4.51 -19.46
CA PHE A 43 -1.33 -3.61 -19.27
C PHE A 43 -0.84 -2.18 -19.01
N ASN A 44 -1.72 -1.22 -19.25
CA ASN A 44 -1.42 0.18 -18.97
C ASN A 44 -1.10 0.35 -17.46
N PRO A 45 0.13 0.75 -17.09
CA PRO A 45 0.58 0.83 -15.70
C PRO A 45 -0.27 1.80 -14.87
N TYR A 46 -0.89 2.80 -15.49
CA TYR A 46 -1.79 3.75 -14.80
C TYR A 46 -3.12 3.12 -14.41
N PHE A 47 -3.72 2.36 -15.33
CA PHE A 47 -4.97 1.64 -15.04
C PHE A 47 -4.75 0.64 -13.91
N LEU A 48 -3.62 -0.07 -13.93
CA LEU A 48 -3.22 -0.97 -12.84
C LEU A 48 -3.03 -0.22 -11.53
N LEU A 49 -2.40 0.95 -11.53
CA LEU A 49 -2.18 1.73 -10.32
C LEU A 49 -3.51 2.21 -9.71
N ILE A 50 -4.43 2.71 -10.53
CA ILE A 50 -5.79 3.10 -10.09
C ILE A 50 -6.53 1.91 -9.48
N LEU A 51 -6.49 0.76 -10.14
CA LEU A 51 -7.14 -0.46 -9.66
C LEU A 51 -6.55 -0.92 -8.33
N VAL A 52 -5.22 -0.91 -8.20
CA VAL A 52 -4.51 -1.26 -6.97
C VAL A 52 -4.86 -0.31 -5.82
N PHE A 53 -4.85 1.01 -6.03
CA PHE A 53 -5.21 1.98 -5.00
C PHE A 53 -6.70 1.92 -4.63
N SER A 54 -7.59 1.65 -5.59
CA SER A 54 -9.01 1.48 -5.34
C SER A 54 -9.28 0.24 -4.48
N LEU A 55 -8.69 -0.90 -4.83
CA LEU A 55 -8.76 -2.14 -4.03
C LEU A 55 -8.13 -1.97 -2.64
N LEU A 56 -7.00 -1.26 -2.53
CA LEU A 56 -6.40 -0.89 -1.25
C LEU A 56 -7.35 -0.07 -0.39
N GLY A 57 -8.00 0.93 -0.97
CA GLY A 57 -8.98 1.77 -0.28
C GLY A 57 -10.17 0.96 0.25
N ILE A 58 -10.76 0.12 -0.61
CA ILE A 58 -11.89 -0.76 -0.24
C ILE A 58 -11.45 -1.73 0.86
N ALA A 59 -10.32 -2.41 0.68
CA ALA A 59 -9.82 -3.37 1.65
C ALA A 59 -9.47 -2.72 2.99
N SER A 60 -8.94 -1.49 2.99
CA SER A 60 -8.70 -0.71 4.22
C SER A 60 -10.00 -0.38 4.95
N VAL A 61 -11.06 0.00 4.23
CA VAL A 61 -12.39 0.22 4.83
C VAL A 61 -12.94 -1.07 5.41
N VAL A 62 -12.83 -2.19 4.69
CA VAL A 62 -13.24 -3.51 5.18
C VAL A 62 -12.48 -3.88 6.45
N VAL A 63 -11.15 -3.68 6.49
CA VAL A 63 -10.34 -3.90 7.70
C VAL A 63 -10.81 -3.02 8.86
N ALA A 64 -11.19 -1.76 8.60
CA ALA A 64 -11.65 -0.83 9.64
C ALA A 64 -13.01 -1.20 10.25
N VAL A 65 -13.90 -1.83 9.48
CA VAL A 65 -15.24 -2.23 9.94
C VAL A 65 -15.37 -3.72 10.31
N ALA A 66 -14.38 -4.54 9.96
CA ALA A 66 -14.43 -5.98 10.17
C ALA A 66 -14.39 -6.33 11.66
N SER A 67 -15.50 -6.88 12.17
CA SER A 67 -15.57 -7.47 13.52
C SER A 67 -15.21 -8.96 13.56
N GLN A 68 -15.14 -9.63 12.40
CA GLN A 68 -14.82 -11.05 12.29
C GLN A 68 -13.36 -11.28 11.89
N PHE A 69 -12.70 -12.22 12.58
CA PHE A 69 -11.27 -12.54 12.37
C PHE A 69 -10.96 -12.96 10.93
N ILE A 70 -11.78 -13.83 10.35
CA ILE A 70 -11.58 -14.32 8.98
C ILE A 70 -11.68 -13.20 7.95
N VAL A 71 -12.66 -12.30 8.11
CA VAL A 71 -12.85 -11.14 7.21
C VAL A 71 -11.64 -10.20 7.31
N PHE A 72 -11.13 -9.98 8.52
CA PHE A 72 -9.91 -9.19 8.73
C PHE A 72 -8.70 -9.82 8.04
N VAL A 73 -8.46 -11.13 8.25
CA VAL A 73 -7.31 -11.86 7.65
C VAL A 73 -7.38 -11.84 6.12
N VAL A 74 -8.56 -12.05 5.53
CA VAL A 74 -8.72 -12.00 4.08
C VAL A 74 -8.44 -10.59 3.56
N ALA A 75 -8.96 -9.56 4.22
CA ALA A 75 -8.78 -8.18 3.78
C ALA A 75 -7.29 -7.73 3.87
N ILE A 76 -6.57 -8.09 4.93
CA ILE A 76 -5.12 -7.80 5.02
C ILE A 76 -4.32 -8.57 3.96
N MET A 77 -4.74 -9.78 3.57
CA MET A 77 -4.08 -10.52 2.49
C MET A 77 -4.32 -9.82 1.16
N VAL A 78 -5.53 -9.33 0.89
CA VAL A 78 -5.81 -8.52 -0.31
C VAL A 78 -4.94 -7.26 -0.33
N ILE A 79 -4.78 -6.59 0.81
CA ILE A 79 -3.87 -5.43 0.95
C ILE A 79 -2.42 -5.83 0.64
N SER A 80 -1.96 -7.00 1.10
CA SER A 80 -0.62 -7.54 0.79
C SER A 80 -0.41 -7.69 -0.71
N LEU A 81 -1.35 -8.36 -1.38
CA LEU A 81 -1.32 -8.60 -2.82
C LEU A 81 -1.29 -7.28 -3.58
N CYS A 82 -2.20 -6.36 -3.25
CA CYS A 82 -2.30 -5.05 -3.92
C CYS A 82 -1.05 -4.21 -3.70
N SER A 83 -0.52 -4.18 -2.47
CA SER A 83 0.72 -3.45 -2.15
C SER A 83 1.92 -4.03 -2.89
N GLY A 84 2.02 -5.36 -3.00
CA GLY A 84 3.05 -6.03 -3.78
C GLY A 84 3.00 -5.65 -5.26
N ILE A 85 1.82 -5.73 -5.87
CA ILE A 85 1.59 -5.34 -7.27
C ILE A 85 1.91 -3.86 -7.49
N GLY A 86 1.36 -2.98 -6.66
CA GLY A 86 1.55 -1.53 -6.76
C GLY A 86 3.02 -1.12 -6.71
N ASN A 87 3.80 -1.70 -5.79
CA ASN A 87 5.24 -1.49 -5.75
C ASN A 87 5.90 -1.91 -7.07
N GLY A 88 5.59 -3.12 -7.58
CA GLY A 88 6.14 -3.61 -8.85
C GLY A 88 5.82 -2.71 -10.04
N VAL A 89 4.60 -2.18 -10.10
CA VAL A 89 4.15 -1.24 -11.14
C VAL A 89 4.91 0.09 -11.02
N VAL A 90 5.04 0.67 -9.82
CA VAL A 90 5.74 1.95 -9.60
C VAL A 90 7.22 1.83 -9.95
N PHE A 91 7.93 0.78 -9.48
CA PHE A 91 9.34 0.58 -9.79
C PHE A 91 9.62 0.41 -11.29
N LYS A 92 8.61 0.01 -12.07
CA LYS A 92 8.69 -0.04 -13.52
C LYS A 92 8.32 1.27 -14.20
N LEU A 93 7.33 1.98 -13.66
CA LEU A 93 6.87 3.24 -14.22
C LEU A 93 7.90 4.37 -14.07
N VAL A 94 8.63 4.40 -12.95
CA VAL A 94 9.66 5.41 -12.66
C VAL A 94 10.77 5.47 -13.74
N PRO A 95 11.43 4.37 -14.14
CA PRO A 95 12.44 4.41 -15.20
C PRO A 95 11.86 4.73 -16.58
N LEU A 96 10.56 4.49 -16.83
CA LEU A 96 9.91 4.85 -18.09
C LEU A 96 9.73 6.36 -18.25
N LEU A 97 9.43 7.06 -17.15
CA LEU A 97 9.21 8.52 -17.11
C LEU A 97 10.50 9.34 -17.00
N ALA A 98 11.60 8.71 -16.59
CA ALA A 98 12.87 9.37 -16.31
C ALA A 98 14.04 8.64 -16.97
N LYS A 99 13.93 8.35 -18.27
CA LYS A 99 14.92 7.57 -19.05
C LYS A 99 16.34 8.14 -18.96
N GLU A 100 16.49 9.46 -18.88
CA GLU A 100 17.79 10.12 -18.82
C GLU A 100 18.45 10.06 -17.43
N GLN A 101 17.66 9.88 -16.36
CA GLN A 101 18.13 9.92 -14.97
C GLN A 101 17.51 8.82 -14.09
N ILE A 102 17.51 7.59 -14.60
CA ILE A 102 16.88 6.42 -13.94
C ILE A 102 17.40 6.24 -12.49
N GLY A 103 18.71 6.39 -12.28
CA GLY A 103 19.33 6.25 -10.96
C GLY A 103 18.85 7.29 -9.95
N THR A 104 18.80 8.56 -10.35
CA THR A 104 18.32 9.66 -9.50
C THR A 104 16.83 9.54 -9.20
N ALA A 105 16.01 9.23 -10.22
CA ALA A 105 14.57 9.06 -10.06
C ALA A 105 14.23 7.90 -9.11
N ASN A 106 14.86 6.74 -9.28
CA ASN A 106 14.70 5.61 -8.35
C ASN A 106 15.20 5.96 -6.94
N GLY A 107 16.30 6.71 -6.83
CA GLY A 107 16.82 7.18 -5.54
C GLY A 107 15.83 8.07 -4.79
N ILE A 108 15.23 9.05 -5.48
CA ILE A 108 14.20 9.95 -4.89
C ILE A 108 12.97 9.14 -4.49
N VAL A 109 12.47 8.26 -5.35
CA VAL A 109 11.29 7.43 -5.05
C VAL A 109 11.55 6.50 -3.88
N ALA A 110 12.73 5.87 -3.80
CA ALA A 110 13.12 5.04 -2.67
C ALA A 110 13.24 5.85 -1.37
N ALA A 111 13.80 7.06 -1.43
CA ALA A 111 13.88 7.96 -0.29
C ALA A 111 12.47 8.33 0.21
N THR A 112 11.58 8.80 -0.67
CA THR A 112 10.19 9.13 -0.34
C THR A 112 9.41 7.91 0.18
N GLY A 113 9.65 6.72 -0.39
CA GLY A 113 9.07 5.47 0.11
C GLY A 113 9.50 5.13 1.54
N SER A 114 10.74 5.43 1.91
CA SER A 114 11.24 5.24 3.29
C SER A 114 10.56 6.18 4.28
N PHE A 115 10.30 7.44 3.89
CA PHE A 115 9.45 8.34 4.67
C PHE A 115 8.04 7.77 4.88
N GLY A 116 7.45 7.20 3.82
CA GLY A 116 6.15 6.52 3.88
C GLY A 116 6.13 5.27 4.76
N GLY A 117 7.24 4.57 4.93
CA GLY A 117 7.34 3.41 5.85
C GLY A 117 7.53 3.79 7.31
N PHE A 118 8.17 4.94 7.57
CA PHE A 118 8.57 5.37 8.91
C PHE A 118 7.51 6.22 9.62
N PHE A 119 6.91 7.18 8.93
CA PHE A 119 6.00 8.16 9.56
C PHE A 119 4.64 7.59 9.97
N PRO A 120 3.95 6.73 9.19
CA PRO A 120 2.64 6.23 9.56
C PRO A 120 2.62 5.42 10.87
N PRO A 121 3.55 4.48 11.13
CA PRO A 121 3.62 3.81 12.43
C PRO A 121 3.84 4.77 13.60
N LEU A 122 4.62 5.85 13.39
CA LEU A 122 4.99 6.81 14.41
C LEU A 122 3.80 7.72 14.79
N ILE A 123 3.09 8.22 13.78
CA ILE A 123 1.85 9.01 13.97
C ILE A 123 0.76 8.15 14.64
N ILE A 124 0.61 6.90 14.21
CA ILE A 124 -0.39 6.01 14.80
C ILE A 124 -0.03 5.64 16.24
N ALA A 125 1.24 5.37 16.54
CA ALA A 125 1.69 5.13 17.91
C ALA A 125 1.38 6.33 18.81
N PHE A 126 1.58 7.55 18.30
CA PHE A 126 1.23 8.79 19.01
C PHE A 126 -0.28 8.92 19.26
N ILE A 127 -1.11 8.66 18.25
CA ILE A 127 -2.58 8.72 18.36
C ILE A 127 -3.11 7.66 19.33
N VAL A 128 -2.63 6.42 19.26
CA VAL A 128 -3.05 5.33 20.15
C VAL A 128 -2.64 5.61 21.61
N SER A 129 -1.46 6.21 21.82
CA SER A 129 -0.98 6.62 23.15
C SER A 129 -1.87 7.69 23.80
N MET A 130 -2.39 8.63 23.01
CA MET A 130 -3.25 9.72 23.49
C MET A 130 -4.72 9.33 23.66
N PHE A 131 -5.28 8.51 22.77
CA PHE A 131 -6.73 8.24 22.71
C PHE A 131 -7.13 6.83 23.19
N ASN A 132 -6.16 5.96 23.53
CA ASN A 132 -6.37 4.59 24.02
C ASN A 132 -7.31 3.72 23.14
N SER A 133 -7.51 4.11 21.88
CA SER A 133 -8.47 3.49 20.95
C SER A 133 -7.77 3.08 19.66
N HIS A 134 -7.64 1.77 19.44
CA HIS A 134 -7.02 1.20 18.24
C HIS A 134 -7.76 1.51 16.93
N SER A 135 -9.05 1.82 16.98
CA SER A 135 -9.89 2.13 15.81
C SER A 135 -9.44 3.41 15.07
N LEU A 136 -8.89 4.39 15.78
CA LEU A 136 -8.41 5.65 15.21
C LEU A 136 -7.15 5.50 14.33
N GLY A 137 -6.32 4.49 14.60
CA GLY A 137 -5.14 4.20 13.78
C GLY A 137 -5.50 3.75 12.36
N PHE A 138 -6.61 3.02 12.20
CA PHE A 138 -7.12 2.61 10.89
C PHE A 138 -7.82 3.76 10.14
N ALA A 139 -8.52 4.65 10.86
CA ALA A 139 -9.11 5.85 10.27
C ALA A 139 -8.05 6.74 9.60
N PHE A 140 -6.86 6.86 10.21
CA PHE A 140 -5.75 7.62 9.63
C PHE A 140 -5.21 6.99 8.33
N PHE A 141 -5.10 5.65 8.27
CA PHE A 141 -4.74 4.93 7.03
C PHE A 141 -5.77 5.12 5.92
N THR A 142 -7.06 5.11 6.26
CA THR A 142 -8.13 5.36 5.29
C THR A 142 -8.07 6.78 4.73
N VAL A 143 -7.83 7.79 5.57
CA VAL A 143 -7.65 9.18 5.11
C VAL A 143 -6.42 9.29 4.20
N LEU A 144 -5.30 8.68 4.58
CA LEU A 144 -4.08 8.69 3.77
C LEU A 144 -4.30 8.02 2.40
N ALA A 145 -4.99 6.88 2.37
CA ALA A 145 -5.34 6.18 1.14
C ALA A 145 -6.26 7.02 0.24
N LEU A 146 -7.24 7.73 0.82
CA LEU A 146 -8.14 8.64 0.09
C LEU A 146 -7.40 9.85 -0.47
N VAL A 147 -6.44 10.41 0.26
CA VAL A 147 -5.58 11.51 -0.22
C VAL A 147 -4.72 11.04 -1.39
N CYS A 148 -4.06 9.89 -1.29
CA CYS A 148 -3.31 9.30 -2.41
C CYS A 148 -4.20 9.06 -3.63
N LEU A 149 -5.39 8.50 -3.43
CA LEU A 149 -6.34 8.24 -4.50
C LEU A 149 -6.82 9.54 -5.17
N SER A 150 -7.08 10.58 -4.37
CA SER A 150 -7.47 11.91 -4.88
C SER A 150 -6.35 12.56 -5.69
N ILE A 151 -5.10 12.47 -5.24
CA ILE A 151 -3.93 12.98 -5.98
C ILE A 151 -3.78 12.26 -7.32
N ILE A 152 -3.97 10.94 -7.35
CA ILE A 152 -3.90 10.16 -8.60
C ILE A 152 -5.02 10.58 -9.57
N ILE A 153 -6.25 10.74 -9.08
CA ILE A 153 -7.38 11.16 -9.92
C ILE A 153 -7.17 12.57 -10.48
N VAL A 154 -6.72 13.52 -9.65
CA VAL A 154 -6.48 14.91 -10.08
C VAL A 154 -5.36 14.98 -11.12
N ASN A 155 -4.30 14.18 -10.95
CA ASN A 155 -3.16 14.18 -11.87
C ASN A 155 -3.30 13.19 -13.04
N TYR A 156 -4.41 12.45 -13.10
CA TYR A 156 -4.67 11.43 -14.13
C TYR A 156 -4.49 11.98 -15.56
N LYS A 157 -5.08 13.16 -15.85
CA LYS A 157 -4.97 13.79 -17.17
C LYS A 157 -3.56 14.23 -17.51
N ARG A 158 -2.77 14.69 -16.52
CA ARG A 158 -1.43 15.23 -16.73
C ARG A 158 -0.39 14.13 -16.95
N PHE A 159 -0.57 12.99 -16.30
CA PHE A 159 0.27 11.82 -16.52
C PHE A 159 -0.05 11.12 -17.85
N GLN A 160 -1.31 11.10 -18.29
CA GLN A 160 -1.68 10.50 -19.56
C GLN A 160 -1.00 11.20 -20.76
N THR A 161 -0.79 12.52 -20.70
CA THR A 161 -0.07 13.28 -21.74
C THR A 161 1.41 12.93 -21.81
N LEU A 162 2.08 12.75 -20.66
CA LEU A 162 3.52 12.48 -20.59
C LEU A 162 3.90 11.12 -21.23
N ILE A 163 3.07 10.09 -21.06
CA ILE A 163 3.34 8.75 -21.61
C ILE A 163 3.06 8.72 -23.12
N VAL A 164 2.10 9.52 -23.59
CA VAL A 164 1.77 9.64 -25.02
C VAL A 164 2.84 10.45 -25.76
N GLU A 165 3.45 11.44 -25.10
CA GLU A 165 4.60 12.19 -25.66
C GLU A 165 5.92 11.40 -25.66
N GLU A 166 6.20 10.57 -24.65
CA GLU A 166 7.42 9.73 -24.62
C GLU A 166 7.29 8.35 -25.30
N GLY A 167 6.06 8.00 -25.70
CA GLY A 167 5.71 6.79 -26.45
C GLY A 167 5.52 7.01 -27.96
N ALA A 168 5.71 8.25 -28.44
CA ALA A 168 5.82 8.63 -29.85
C ALA A 168 7.31 8.82 -30.22
#